data_AF-A0A8S3EAT8-F1
#
_entry.id   AF-A0A8S3EAT8-F1
#
_cell.length_a   1.000
_cell.length_b   1.000
_cell.length_c   1.000
_cell.angle_alpha   90.00
_cell.angle_beta   90.00
_cell.angle_gamma   90.00
#
_symmetry.space_group_name_H-M   'P 1'
#
loop_
_entity.id
_entity.type
_entity.pdbx_description
1 polymer ?
#
loop_
_entity_poly.entity_id
_entity_poly.type
_entity_poly.pdbx_seq_one_letter_code
_entity_poly.pdbx_strand_id
1 'polypeptide(L)'
;MRVAYSGLIYRKLLRLSSDSMNKISPGKITNLLSNDASQIELVLQFINNLWIAPLEIIIVIIIFWQFVKYIAFIAVGYTLLLLFIQLGFGRVFLHLRGKIMQVTDERIKMMSETIQSMSIVKMYCWESAFAKKILSVRSESERDNRLMSICPTDLFTQLYGTKGEALPEPAKVPTKGLGLQCNLKRATWKK
;
A
#
# COMPACT_ATOMS: atom_id res chain seq x y z
N MET A 1 10.84 -17.67 -11.53
CA MET A 1 9.44 -18.08 -11.67
C MET A 1 8.64 -17.08 -12.51
N ARG A 2 8.66 -15.77 -12.19
CA ARG A 2 8.09 -14.69 -13.01
C ARG A 2 8.29 -14.81 -14.53
N VAL A 3 9.55 -14.91 -15.01
CA VAL A 3 9.84 -14.95 -16.46
C VAL A 3 9.20 -16.15 -17.16
N ALA A 4 9.21 -17.32 -16.51
CA ALA A 4 8.60 -18.53 -17.05
C ALA A 4 7.06 -18.41 -17.11
N TYR A 5 6.44 -17.89 -16.06
CA TYR A 5 5.00 -17.67 -16.00
C TYR A 5 4.53 -16.63 -17.03
N SER A 6 5.23 -15.49 -17.12
CA SER A 6 4.95 -14.44 -18.11
C SER A 6 5.11 -14.95 -19.54
N GLY A 7 6.13 -15.78 -19.82
CA GLY A 7 6.29 -16.43 -21.12
C GLY A 7 5.16 -17.40 -21.45
N LEU A 8 4.67 -18.16 -20.48
CA LEU A 8 3.58 -19.13 -20.65
C LEU A 8 2.24 -18.43 -20.92
N ILE A 9 1.97 -17.33 -20.21
CA ILE A 9 0.82 -16.46 -20.47
C ILE A 9 0.92 -15.82 -21.84
N TYR A 10 2.09 -15.26 -22.19
CA TYR A 10 2.28 -14.63 -23.50
C TYR A 10 2.02 -15.63 -24.64
N ARG A 11 2.51 -16.87 -24.51
CA ARG A 11 2.23 -17.94 -25.46
C ARG A 11 0.74 -18.31 -25.53
N LYS A 12 0.01 -18.23 -24.42
CA LYS A 12 -1.45 -18.46 -24.37
C LYS A 12 -2.22 -17.32 -25.02
N LEU A 13 -1.81 -16.08 -24.81
CA LEU A 13 -2.40 -14.89 -25.44
C LEU A 13 -2.26 -14.93 -26.96
N LEU A 14 -1.09 -15.34 -27.47
CA LEU A 14 -0.85 -15.52 -28.91
C LEU A 14 -1.67 -16.64 -29.57
N ARG A 15 -2.25 -17.54 -28.78
CA ARG A 15 -3.14 -18.63 -29.26
C ARG A 15 -4.63 -18.31 -29.11
N LEU A 16 -4.98 -17.16 -28.52
CA LEU A 16 -6.36 -16.78 -28.29
C LEU A 16 -6.96 -16.12 -29.54
N SER A 17 -8.22 -16.42 -29.84
CA SER A 17 -8.93 -15.82 -30.98
C SER A 17 -8.98 -14.29 -30.87
N SER A 18 -8.80 -13.60 -31.99
CA SER A 18 -8.82 -12.13 -32.10
C SER A 18 -10.09 -11.50 -31.54
N ASP A 19 -11.25 -12.17 -31.63
CA ASP A 19 -12.51 -11.70 -31.07
C ASP A 19 -12.53 -11.64 -29.54
N SER A 20 -11.79 -12.56 -28.89
CA SER A 20 -11.67 -12.58 -27.44
C SER A 20 -10.56 -11.63 -26.97
N MET A 21 -9.52 -11.45 -27.79
CA MET A 21 -8.42 -10.51 -27.52
C MET A 21 -8.90 -9.06 -27.62
N ASN A 22 -9.75 -8.71 -28.61
CA ASN A 22 -10.31 -7.37 -28.76
C ASN A 22 -11.24 -6.92 -27.62
N LYS A 23 -11.77 -7.86 -26.83
CA LYS A 23 -12.59 -7.55 -25.64
C LYS A 23 -11.75 -7.09 -24.46
N ILE A 24 -10.45 -7.39 -24.43
CA ILE A 24 -9.58 -7.13 -23.29
C ILE A 24 -8.51 -6.11 -23.70
N SER A 25 -8.49 -4.96 -23.02
CA SER A 25 -7.47 -3.94 -23.27
C SER A 25 -6.07 -4.49 -22.97
N PRO A 26 -5.05 -4.24 -23.83
CA PRO A 26 -3.69 -4.68 -23.60
C PRO A 26 -3.13 -4.19 -22.24
N GLY A 27 -3.53 -3.00 -21.78
CA GLY A 27 -3.16 -2.48 -20.47
C GLY A 27 -3.76 -3.27 -19.29
N LYS A 28 -4.94 -3.88 -19.50
CA LYS A 28 -5.55 -4.75 -18.48
C LYS A 28 -4.80 -6.07 -18.36
N ILE A 29 -4.28 -6.59 -19.47
CA ILE A 29 -3.47 -7.81 -19.51
C ILE A 29 -2.12 -7.59 -18.81
N THR A 30 -1.44 -6.48 -19.07
CA THR A 30 -0.15 -6.18 -18.43
C THR A 30 -0.31 -5.88 -16.93
N ASN A 31 -1.41 -5.23 -16.54
CA ASN A 31 -1.71 -5.00 -15.13
C ASN A 31 -2.01 -6.32 -14.39
N LEU A 32 -2.85 -7.18 -14.96
CA LEU A 32 -3.11 -8.52 -14.43
C LEU A 32 -1.83 -9.33 -14.34
N LEU A 33 -0.99 -9.32 -15.38
CA LEU A 33 0.26 -10.05 -15.38
C LEU A 33 1.23 -9.55 -14.30
N SER A 34 1.35 -8.23 -14.13
CA SER A 34 2.28 -7.64 -13.15
C SER A 34 1.82 -7.88 -11.72
N ASN A 35 0.53 -7.73 -11.46
CA ASN A 35 -0.07 -7.97 -10.15
C ASN A 35 -0.08 -9.46 -9.80
N ASP A 36 -0.59 -10.30 -10.68
CA ASP A 36 -0.84 -11.72 -10.37
C ASP A 36 0.47 -12.51 -10.35
N ALA A 37 1.49 -12.13 -11.14
CA ALA A 37 2.80 -12.75 -11.06
C ALA A 37 3.46 -12.57 -9.68
N SER A 38 3.23 -11.42 -9.03
CA SER A 38 3.73 -11.20 -7.67
C SER A 38 3.00 -12.07 -6.64
N GLN A 39 1.69 -12.22 -6.78
CA GLN A 39 0.87 -13.04 -5.90
C GLN A 39 1.17 -14.53 -6.06
N ILE A 40 1.37 -15.01 -7.29
CA ILE A 40 1.65 -16.41 -7.58
C ILE A 40 3.01 -16.84 -7.02
N GLU A 41 4.01 -15.97 -7.07
CA GLU A 41 5.30 -16.27 -6.44
C GLU A 41 5.17 -16.46 -4.92
N LEU A 42 4.37 -15.61 -4.28
CA LEU A 42 4.08 -15.73 -2.86
C LEU A 42 3.36 -17.04 -2.55
N VAL A 43 2.33 -17.40 -3.33
CA VAL A 43 1.61 -18.68 -3.17
C VAL A 43 2.53 -19.88 -3.37
N LEU A 44 3.41 -19.87 -4.37
CA LEU A 44 4.37 -20.94 -4.63
C LEU A 44 5.35 -21.14 -3.45
N GLN A 45 5.75 -20.05 -2.80
CA GLN A 45 6.55 -20.11 -1.59
C GLN A 45 5.77 -20.75 -0.42
N PHE A 46 4.48 -20.45 -0.28
CA PHE A 46 3.64 -21.05 0.76
C PHE A 46 3.27 -22.52 0.51
N ILE A 47 3.19 -22.96 -0.75
CA ILE A 47 2.96 -24.37 -1.08
C ILE A 47 4.08 -25.24 -0.50
N ASN A 48 5.32 -24.76 -0.50
CA ASN A 48 6.43 -25.47 0.11
C ASN A 48 6.25 -25.62 1.63
N ASN A 49 5.70 -24.61 2.29
CA ASN A 49 5.42 -24.68 3.72
C ASN A 49 4.26 -25.63 4.06
N LEU A 50 3.34 -25.87 3.13
CA LEU A 50 2.16 -26.71 3.38
C LEU A 50 2.51 -28.17 3.72
N TRP A 51 3.57 -28.72 3.12
CA TRP A 51 4.03 -30.09 3.37
C TRP A 51 5.19 -30.17 4.36
N ILE A 52 5.98 -29.11 4.51
CA ILE A 52 7.02 -29.03 5.54
C ILE A 52 6.39 -28.89 6.94
N ALA A 53 5.35 -28.07 7.09
CA ALA A 53 4.67 -27.84 8.37
C ALA A 53 4.18 -29.13 9.08
N PRO A 54 3.50 -30.09 8.43
CA PRO A 54 3.11 -31.33 9.11
C PRO A 54 4.31 -32.19 9.51
N LEU A 55 5.36 -32.23 8.69
CA LEU A 55 6.58 -32.97 9.01
C LEU A 55 7.28 -32.35 10.23
N GLU A 56 7.35 -31.02 10.27
CA GLU A 56 7.88 -30.25 11.40
C GLU A 56 7.09 -30.53 12.69
N ILE A 57 5.75 -30.53 12.64
CA ILE A 57 4.90 -30.84 13.79
C ILE A 57 5.17 -32.25 14.32
N ILE A 58 5.32 -33.24 13.43
CA ILE A 58 5.61 -34.62 13.83
C ILE A 58 6.95 -34.70 14.55
N ILE A 59 8.00 -34.06 14.02
CA ILE A 59 9.32 -34.02 14.66
C ILE A 59 9.24 -33.37 16.04
N VAL A 60 8.56 -32.23 16.15
CA VAL A 60 8.39 -31.52 17.42
C VAL A 60 7.64 -32.38 18.44
N ILE A 61 6.59 -33.09 18.04
CA ILE A 61 5.83 -33.98 18.95
C ILE A 61 6.70 -35.12 19.46
N ILE A 62 7.52 -35.74 18.61
CA ILE A 62 8.42 -36.84 18.99
C ILE A 62 9.46 -36.37 20.01
N ILE A 63 10.09 -35.22 19.75
CA ILE A 63 11.05 -34.60 20.67
C ILE A 63 10.34 -34.23 21.97
N PHE A 64 9.19 -33.58 21.89
CA PHE A 64 8.41 -33.16 23.05
C PHE A 64 8.04 -34.35 23.95
N TRP A 65 7.65 -35.48 23.35
CA TRP A 65 7.32 -36.70 24.09
C TRP A 65 8.51 -37.27 24.89
N GLN A 66 9.73 -37.18 24.36
CA GLN A 66 10.92 -37.66 25.05
C GLN A 66 11.36 -36.75 26.19
N PHE A 67 11.26 -35.43 26.01
CA PHE A 67 11.81 -34.47 26.97
C PHE A 67 10.82 -34.07 28.08
N VAL A 68 9.52 -34.07 27.80
CA VAL A 68 8.58 -33.27 28.56
C VAL A 68 7.55 -34.15 29.25
N LYS A 69 7.91 -34.65 30.44
CA LYS A 69 6.96 -35.28 31.37
C LYS A 69 6.08 -34.18 32.02
N TYR A 70 6.39 -33.78 33.25
CA TYR A 70 5.59 -32.79 34.00
C TYR A 70 5.72 -31.34 33.52
N ILE A 71 6.80 -30.99 32.81
CA ILE A 71 7.06 -29.62 32.30
C ILE A 71 6.04 -29.20 31.22
N ALA A 72 5.30 -30.16 30.64
CA ALA A 72 4.36 -29.93 29.55
C ALA A 72 3.20 -29.04 29.96
N PHE A 73 2.70 -29.19 31.18
CA PHE A 73 1.59 -28.40 31.70
C PHE A 73 1.94 -26.91 31.79
N ILE A 74 3.19 -26.58 32.14
CA ILE A 74 3.67 -25.19 32.22
C ILE A 74 3.79 -24.60 30.81
N ALA A 75 4.37 -25.35 29.86
CA ALA A 75 4.53 -24.91 28.48
C ALA A 75 3.19 -24.70 27.76
N VAL A 76 2.22 -25.60 27.98
CA VAL A 76 0.85 -25.47 27.46
C VAL A 76 0.16 -24.24 28.05
N GLY A 77 0.27 -24.02 29.36
CA GLY A 77 -0.27 -22.82 30.02
C GLY A 77 0.33 -21.52 29.46
N TYR A 78 1.65 -21.47 29.28
CA TYR A 78 2.34 -20.33 28.69
C TYR A 78 1.92 -20.08 27.23
N THR A 79 1.82 -21.15 26.43
CA THR A 79 1.40 -21.06 25.02
C THR A 79 -0.04 -20.56 24.88
N LEU A 80 -0.95 -21.05 25.74
CA LEU A 80 -2.33 -20.56 25.81
C LEU A 80 -2.38 -19.07 26.18
N LEU A 81 -1.62 -18.65 27.20
CA LEU A 81 -1.56 -17.23 27.60
C LEU A 81 -1.07 -16.35 26.43
N LEU A 82 0.00 -16.77 25.75
CA LEU A 82 0.51 -16.08 24.58
C LEU A 82 -0.52 -16.02 23.45
N LEU A 83 -1.27 -17.11 23.21
CA LEU A 83 -2.32 -17.14 22.20
C LEU A 83 -3.42 -16.12 22.51
N PHE A 84 -3.89 -16.05 23.77
CA PHE A 84 -4.90 -15.06 24.16
C PHE A 84 -4.42 -13.62 23.97
N ILE A 85 -3.15 -13.36 24.30
CA ILE A 85 -2.52 -12.06 24.07
C ILE A 85 -2.48 -11.77 22.57
N GLN A 86 -1.99 -12.70 21.74
CA GLN A 86 -1.91 -12.53 20.29
C GLN A 86 -3.29 -12.30 19.65
N LEU A 87 -4.34 -12.99 20.12
CA LEU A 87 -5.70 -12.76 19.63
C LEU A 87 -6.23 -11.36 19.98
N GLY A 88 -5.93 -10.86 21.18
CA GLY A 88 -6.25 -9.50 21.59
C GLY A 88 -5.53 -8.46 20.73
N PHE A 89 -4.21 -8.61 20.58
CA PHE A 89 -3.40 -7.76 19.70
C PHE A 89 -3.86 -7.82 18.24
N GLY A 90 -4.22 -9.01 17.73
CA GLY A 90 -4.73 -9.19 16.38
C GLY A 90 -6.01 -8.41 16.09
N ARG A 91 -6.96 -8.38 17.05
CA ARG A 91 -8.20 -7.59 16.89
C ARG A 91 -7.92 -6.09 16.85
N VAL A 92 -7.07 -5.61 17.74
CA VAL A 92 -6.64 -4.20 17.77
C VAL A 92 -5.93 -3.85 16.45
N PHE A 93 -4.99 -4.69 16.03
CA PHE A 93 -4.26 -4.53 14.77
C PHE A 93 -5.19 -4.44 13.56
N LEU A 94 -6.19 -5.33 13.45
CA LEU A 94 -7.16 -5.29 12.34
C LEU A 94 -8.00 -4.02 12.36
N HIS A 95 -8.42 -3.55 13.54
CA HIS A 95 -9.17 -2.30 13.66
C HIS A 95 -8.35 -1.08 13.25
N LEU A 96 -7.09 -1.00 13.69
CA LEU A 96 -6.19 0.10 13.31
C LEU A 96 -5.86 0.05 11.81
N ARG A 97 -5.60 -1.15 11.27
CA ARG A 97 -5.38 -1.35 9.83
C ARG A 97 -6.57 -0.89 9.00
N GLY A 98 -7.80 -1.15 9.45
CA GLY A 98 -9.01 -0.68 8.77
C GLY A 98 -9.07 0.85 8.67
N LYS A 99 -8.76 1.55 9.77
CA LYS A 99 -8.71 3.04 9.79
C LYS A 99 -7.61 3.57 8.86
N ILE A 100 -6.44 2.95 8.90
CA ILE A 100 -5.30 3.28 8.04
C ILE A 100 -5.68 3.17 6.55
N MET A 101 -6.35 2.08 6.17
CA MET A 101 -6.77 1.87 4.78
C MET A 101 -7.77 2.94 4.32
N GLN A 102 -8.74 3.29 5.17
CA GLN A 102 -9.71 4.35 4.85
C GLN A 102 -9.05 5.72 4.62
N VAL A 103 -8.15 6.14 5.52
CA VAL A 103 -7.42 7.42 5.38
C VAL A 103 -6.50 7.40 4.15
N THR A 104 -5.87 6.26 3.86
CA THR A 104 -5.00 6.10 2.69
C THR A 104 -5.80 6.21 1.39
N ASP A 105 -6.94 5.54 1.30
CA ASP A 105 -7.81 5.57 0.12
C ASP A 105 -8.37 6.98 -0.12
N GLU A 106 -8.80 7.67 0.94
CA GLU A 106 -9.29 9.05 0.86
C GLU A 106 -8.18 10.01 0.40
N ARG A 107 -6.96 9.86 0.92
CA ARG A 107 -5.80 10.64 0.47
C ARG A 107 -5.52 10.43 -1.02
N ILE A 108 -5.49 9.18 -1.49
CA ILE A 108 -5.21 8.85 -2.89
C ILE A 108 -6.29 9.46 -3.79
N LYS A 109 -7.56 9.35 -3.39
CA LYS A 109 -8.69 9.96 -4.11
C LYS A 109 -8.57 11.48 -4.21
N MET A 110 -8.31 12.16 -3.09
CA MET A 110 -8.15 13.62 -3.05
C MET A 110 -6.98 14.09 -3.93
N MET A 111 -5.86 13.36 -3.92
CA MET A 111 -4.72 13.65 -4.80
C MET A 111 -5.09 13.51 -6.28
N SER A 112 -5.84 12.47 -6.65
CA SER A 112 -6.30 12.25 -8.03
C SER A 112 -7.23 13.37 -8.51
N GLU A 113 -8.21 13.77 -7.69
CA GLU A 113 -9.15 14.86 -8.01
C GLU A 113 -8.44 16.22 -8.14
N THR A 114 -7.43 16.45 -7.30
CA THR A 114 -6.59 17.67 -7.37
C THR A 114 -5.80 17.73 -8.68
N ILE A 115 -5.21 16.61 -9.12
CA ILE A 115 -4.47 16.54 -10.39
C ILE A 115 -5.42 16.79 -11.58
N GLN A 116 -6.63 16.21 -11.54
CA GLN A 116 -7.61 16.38 -12.60
C GLN A 116 -8.10 17.83 -12.75
N SER A 117 -8.17 18.58 -11.65
CA SER A 117 -8.62 19.99 -11.64
C SER A 117 -7.53 21.02 -12.00
N MET A 118 -6.26 20.62 -12.08
CA MET A 118 -5.12 21.52 -12.30
C MET A 118 -5.18 22.29 -13.63
N SER A 119 -5.73 21.69 -14.69
CA SER A 119 -5.85 22.31 -16.01
C SER A 119 -6.79 23.53 -16.00
N ILE A 120 -7.86 23.47 -15.21
CA ILE A 120 -8.84 24.55 -15.06
C ILE A 120 -8.24 25.72 -14.28
N VAL A 121 -7.50 25.42 -13.20
CA VAL A 121 -6.83 26.45 -12.37
C VAL A 121 -5.86 27.30 -13.19
N LYS A 122 -5.11 26.67 -14.11
CA LYS A 122 -4.21 27.37 -15.04
C LYS A 122 -4.97 28.21 -16.06
N MET A 123 -6.10 27.72 -16.57
CA MET A 123 -6.94 28.45 -17.54
C MET A 123 -7.50 29.76 -16.95
N TYR A 124 -7.81 29.78 -15.65
CA TYR A 124 -8.39 30.94 -14.96
C TYR A 124 -7.39 31.74 -14.11
N CYS A 125 -6.09 31.44 -14.15
CA CYS A 125 -5.05 32.08 -13.33
C CYS A 125 -5.37 32.12 -11.81
N TRP A 126 -6.00 31.07 -11.27
CA TRP A 126 -6.39 30.97 -9.85
C TRP A 126 -5.31 30.35 -8.94
N GLU A 127 -4.08 30.27 -9.43
CA GLU A 127 -2.95 29.62 -8.77
C GLU A 127 -2.69 30.13 -7.34
N SER A 128 -2.85 31.44 -7.09
CA SER A 128 -2.59 32.05 -5.79
C SER A 128 -3.64 31.69 -4.73
N ALA A 129 -4.92 31.62 -5.13
CA ALA A 129 -6.01 31.17 -4.25
C ALA A 129 -5.92 29.67 -3.99
N PHE A 130 -5.56 28.90 -5.02
CA PHE A 130 -5.40 27.45 -4.94
C PHE A 130 -4.20 27.06 -4.06
N ALA A 131 -3.09 27.78 -4.15
CA ALA A 131 -1.91 27.56 -3.30
C ALA A 131 -2.23 27.70 -1.80
N LYS A 132 -3.06 28.68 -1.42
CA LYS A 132 -3.52 28.84 -0.02
C LYS A 132 -4.36 27.65 0.45
N LYS A 133 -5.26 27.15 -0.41
CA LYS A 133 -6.10 25.97 -0.12
C LYS A 133 -5.26 24.69 0.04
N ILE A 134 -4.23 24.49 -0.78
CA ILE A 134 -3.33 23.33 -0.66
C ILE A 134 -2.53 23.41 0.64
N LEU A 135 -2.03 24.59 1.02
CA LEU A 135 -1.28 24.75 2.26
C LEU A 135 -2.13 24.42 3.50
N SER A 136 -3.40 24.81 3.52
CA SER A 136 -4.30 24.45 4.62
C SER A 136 -4.51 22.93 4.70
N VAL A 137 -4.82 22.28 3.58
CA VAL A 137 -5.03 20.81 3.53
C VAL A 137 -3.76 20.04 3.88
N ARG A 138 -2.59 20.53 3.46
CA ARG A 138 -1.29 19.92 3.80
C ARG A 138 -1.01 19.97 5.30
N SER A 139 -1.29 21.10 5.96
CA SER A 139 -1.08 21.22 7.41
C SER A 139 -2.00 20.33 8.25
N GLU A 140 -3.20 20.07 7.75
CA GLU A 140 -4.17 19.16 8.36
C GLU A 140 -3.75 17.70 8.18
N SER A 141 -3.41 17.31 6.94
CA SER A 141 -2.94 15.95 6.63
C SER A 141 -1.60 15.60 7.31
N GLU A 142 -0.70 16.56 7.54
CA GLU A 142 0.53 16.34 8.32
C GLU A 142 0.26 16.03 9.81
N ARG A 143 -0.88 16.45 10.38
CA ARG A 143 -1.29 16.05 11.74
C ARG A 143 -1.78 14.62 11.78
N ASP A 144 -2.63 14.23 10.82
CA ASP A 144 -3.15 12.87 10.73
C ASP A 144 -2.04 11.86 10.43
N ASN A 145 -1.07 12.21 9.58
CA ASN A 145 0.05 11.34 9.26
C ASN A 145 0.98 11.09 10.47
N ARG A 146 1.13 12.07 11.39
CA ARG A 146 1.90 11.89 12.63
C ARG A 146 1.21 10.94 13.60
N LEU A 147 -0.12 10.97 13.67
CA LEU A 147 -0.89 10.01 14.47
C LEU A 147 -0.79 8.60 13.88
N MET A 148 -0.71 8.49 12.56
CA MET A 148 -0.56 7.23 11.83
C MET A 148 0.83 6.58 12.04
N SER A 149 1.90 7.38 12.03
CA SER A 149 3.29 6.92 12.22
C SER A 149 3.59 6.36 13.62
N ILE A 150 2.73 6.61 14.61
CA ILE A 150 2.87 6.08 15.98
C ILE A 150 2.30 4.64 16.06
N CYS A 151 1.59 4.17 15.03
CA CYS A 151 0.98 2.85 15.03
C CYS A 151 2.04 1.75 14.83
N PRO A 152 2.08 0.70 15.69
CA PRO A 152 3.02 -0.42 15.54
C PRO A 152 2.87 -1.22 14.24
N THR A 153 1.80 -1.00 13.45
CA THR A 153 1.64 -1.57 12.09
C THR A 153 2.69 -1.07 11.10
N ASP A 154 3.24 0.14 11.30
CA ASP A 154 4.28 0.69 10.42
C ASP A 154 5.59 -0.08 10.57
N LEU A 155 5.95 -0.47 11.79
CA LEU A 155 7.13 -1.31 12.04
C LEU A 155 6.99 -2.69 11.33
N PHE A 156 5.79 -3.28 11.38
CA PHE A 156 5.52 -4.56 10.71
C PHE A 156 5.53 -4.43 9.18
N THR A 157 4.97 -3.35 8.63
CA THR A 157 4.98 -3.07 7.18
C THR A 157 6.39 -2.73 6.67
N GLN A 158 7.20 -2.08 7.50
CA GLN A 158 8.59 -1.73 7.23
C GLN A 158 9.55 -2.93 7.37
N LEU A 159 9.23 -3.91 8.24
CA LEU A 159 9.99 -5.15 8.42
C LEU A 159 9.63 -6.25 7.40
N TYR A 160 8.36 -6.40 7.03
CA TYR A 160 7.90 -7.45 6.11
C TYR A 160 7.77 -7.02 4.64
N GLY A 161 8.14 -5.78 4.31
CA GLY A 161 8.55 -5.39 2.97
C GLY A 161 7.55 -5.68 1.85
N THR A 162 6.52 -4.84 1.72
CA THR A 162 6.00 -4.50 0.39
C THR A 162 6.68 -3.21 -0.07
N LYS A 163 7.84 -3.35 -0.73
CA LYS A 163 8.32 -2.36 -1.70
C LYS A 163 7.32 -2.33 -2.86
N GLY A 164 6.23 -1.61 -2.69
CA GLY A 164 5.21 -1.40 -3.70
C GLY A 164 4.59 -0.03 -3.46
N GLU A 165 5.07 0.96 -4.21
CA GLU A 165 4.57 2.34 -4.26
C GLU A 165 4.65 3.12 -2.95
N ALA A 166 5.89 3.46 -2.58
CA ALA A 166 6.11 4.79 -2.03
C ALA A 166 5.58 5.80 -3.05
N LEU A 167 4.43 6.41 -2.75
CA LEU A 167 4.03 7.66 -3.41
C LEU A 167 5.25 8.57 -3.41
N PRO A 168 5.64 9.17 -4.55
CA PRO A 168 6.75 10.09 -4.58
C PRO A 168 6.47 11.17 -3.55
N GLU A 169 7.36 11.28 -2.57
CA GLU A 169 7.43 12.43 -1.68
C GLU A 169 7.38 13.66 -2.59
N PRO A 170 6.39 14.56 -2.46
CA PRO A 170 6.31 15.71 -3.33
C PRO A 170 7.60 16.50 -3.12
N ALA A 171 8.41 16.56 -4.16
CA ALA A 171 9.67 17.30 -4.19
C ALA A 171 9.46 18.61 -3.44
N LYS A 172 10.29 18.87 -2.42
CA LYS A 172 10.32 20.17 -1.75
C LYS A 172 10.60 21.22 -2.82
N VAL A 173 9.54 21.89 -3.28
CA VAL A 173 9.68 23.06 -4.13
C VAL A 173 10.39 24.09 -3.24
N PRO A 174 11.58 24.59 -3.63
CA PRO A 174 12.24 25.62 -2.87
C PRO A 174 11.35 26.87 -2.89
N THR A 175 10.68 27.14 -1.78
CA THR A 175 9.89 28.36 -1.55
C THR A 175 10.78 29.56 -1.22
N LYS A 176 11.91 29.69 -1.92
CA LYS A 176 12.76 30.88 -1.87
C LYS A 176 12.82 31.50 -3.25
N GLY A 177 11.98 32.51 -3.46
CA GLY A 177 12.11 33.44 -4.58
C GLY A 177 10.97 33.45 -5.60
N LEU A 178 9.72 33.61 -5.19
CA LEU A 178 8.72 34.27 -6.03
C LEU A 178 8.10 35.43 -5.24
N GLY A 179 8.95 36.42 -4.95
CA GLY A 179 8.48 37.78 -4.71
C GLY A 179 8.19 38.43 -6.07
N LEU A 180 7.01 39.05 -6.17
CA LEU A 180 6.56 39.93 -7.26
C LEU A 180 6.50 39.27 -8.65
N GLN A 181 5.35 39.18 -9.31
CA GLN A 181 4.78 40.31 -10.05
C GLN A 181 3.27 40.09 -10.21
N CYS A 182 2.48 40.51 -9.21
CA CYS A 182 1.09 40.91 -9.47
C CYS A 182 1.15 42.39 -9.86
N ASN A 183 1.57 42.66 -11.10
CA ASN A 183 1.61 44.01 -11.63
C ASN A 183 0.19 44.40 -12.02
N LEU A 184 -0.47 45.11 -11.10
CA LEU A 184 -1.65 45.91 -11.36
C LEU A 184 -1.37 46.89 -12.51
N LYS A 185 -1.54 46.46 -13.78
CA LYS A 185 -1.90 47.39 -14.84
C LYS A 185 -3.41 47.58 -14.80
N ARG A 186 -3.83 48.37 -13.81
CA ARG A 186 -5.09 49.09 -13.80
C ARG A 186 -5.03 50.03 -15.00
N ALA A 187 -5.52 49.57 -16.15
CA ALA A 187 -5.69 50.39 -17.33
C ALA A 187 -6.58 51.57 -16.95
N THR A 188 -5.97 52.76 -17.00
CA THR A 188 -6.60 54.06 -16.92
C THR A 188 -7.63 54.19 -18.04
N TRP A 189 -8.89 53.98 -17.70
CA TRP A 189 -10.04 54.50 -18.45
C TRP A 189 -10.60 55.68 -17.67
N LYS A 190 -10.17 56.91 -18.00
CA LYS A 190 -10.98 58.13 -17.83
C LYS A 190 -10.33 59.32 -18.56
N LYS A 191 -11.02 59.70 -19.64
CA LYS A 191 -11.04 60.97 -20.40
C LYS A 191 -9.72 61.54 -20.91
#